data_AF-A0A9P1DIV3-F1
#
_entry.id   AF-A0A9P1DIV3-F1
#
_cell.length_a   1.000
_cell.length_b   1.000
_cell.length_c   1.000
_cell.angle_alpha   90.00
_cell.angle_beta   90.00
_cell.angle_gamma   90.00
#
_symmetry.space_group_name_H-M   'P 1'
#
loop_
_entity.id
_entity.type
_entity.pdbx_description
1 polymer ?
#
loop_
_entity_poly.entity_id
_entity_poly.type
_entity_poly.pdbx_seq_one_letter_code
_entity_poly.pdbx_strand_id
1 'polypeptide(L)'
;MSSLQPRLFSSFLLVFAQFLFALLGVVNAFPAERAVFLRETQDKLYHPAAFYFAKVVIDTIMQCLFPILVVAISYPLIGLNGESADRVLWFYAIMAVVSNCGAAVGFMVSAAVPSVNLALSIAPGLVMPQLLLAGIFIKVEDLPQPFNALSYLMVARYAVQATVVNEFSCSEKTACDPLVWRTSSPDQCGVSPCDFCCTSHEMMAAGGICPVLSCNHALTSLGMDDIWPKSETSHEETILFNMIALLILMCFFRLQGLNVLLCSYRRATTGSCLPCRGTAAVGPGPVRPPSAAPSPKAEVPV
;
A
#
# COMPACT_ATOMS: atom_id res chain seq x y z
N MET A 1 -11.29 -15.33 24.04
CA MET A 1 -11.44 -15.40 22.56
C MET A 1 -12.11 -14.16 21.93
N SER A 2 -12.79 -13.27 22.68
CA SER A 2 -13.53 -12.11 22.12
C SER A 2 -12.70 -10.88 21.75
N SER A 3 -11.41 -10.81 22.08
CA SER A 3 -10.58 -9.59 21.96
C SER A 3 -9.63 -9.56 20.75
N LEU A 4 -9.43 -10.67 20.03
CA LEU A 4 -8.37 -10.78 19.04
C LEU A 4 -8.76 -10.27 17.65
N GLN A 5 -9.91 -10.73 17.16
CA GLN A 5 -10.48 -10.31 15.88
C GLN A 5 -10.62 -8.78 15.74
N PRO A 6 -11.08 -8.02 16.77
CA PRO A 6 -11.14 -6.56 16.65
C PRO A 6 -9.75 -5.90 16.56
N ARG A 7 -8.72 -6.42 17.25
CA ARG A 7 -7.34 -5.89 17.17
C ARG A 7 -6.73 -6.10 15.77
N LEU A 8 -6.88 -7.30 15.23
CA LEU A 8 -6.52 -7.64 13.84
C LEU A 8 -7.21 -6.75 12.82
N PHE A 9 -8.54 -6.63 12.91
CA PHE A 9 -9.31 -5.84 11.97
C PHE A 9 -8.99 -4.34 12.09
N SER A 10 -8.77 -3.83 13.31
CA SER A 10 -8.42 -2.43 13.52
C SER A 10 -7.04 -2.05 12.97
N SER A 11 -6.03 -2.90 13.14
CA SER A 11 -4.69 -2.68 12.53
C SER A 11 -4.74 -2.70 11.01
N PHE A 12 -5.52 -3.62 10.43
CA PHE A 12 -5.82 -3.63 9.00
C PHE A 12 -6.45 -2.31 8.51
N LEU A 13 -7.50 -1.85 9.20
CA LEU A 13 -8.16 -0.58 8.86
C LEU A 13 -7.23 0.62 9.00
N LEU A 14 -6.32 0.62 9.98
CA LEU A 14 -5.31 1.67 10.12
C LEU A 14 -4.35 1.70 8.93
N VAL A 15 -3.83 0.55 8.50
CA VAL A 15 -2.95 0.45 7.32
C VAL A 15 -3.67 1.00 6.08
N PHE A 16 -4.92 0.59 5.88
CA PHE A 16 -5.73 1.04 4.76
C PHE A 16 -6.01 2.56 4.82
N ALA A 17 -6.43 3.06 5.97
CA ALA A 17 -6.71 4.48 6.18
C ALA A 17 -5.46 5.33 5.96
N GLN A 18 -4.31 4.88 6.47
CA GLN A 18 -3.03 5.57 6.28
C GLN A 18 -2.66 5.67 4.80
N PHE A 19 -2.80 4.57 4.06
CA PHE A 19 -2.57 4.56 2.62
C PHE A 19 -3.51 5.54 1.88
N LEU A 20 -4.80 5.52 2.21
CA LEU A 20 -5.81 6.38 1.60
C LEU A 20 -5.55 7.87 1.88
N PHE A 21 -5.28 8.24 3.13
CA PHE A 21 -5.04 9.64 3.49
C PHE A 21 -3.77 10.18 2.82
N ALA A 22 -2.69 9.39 2.77
CA ALA A 22 -1.47 9.79 2.07
C ALA A 22 -1.70 9.97 0.56
N LEU A 23 -2.46 9.06 -0.06
CA LEU A 23 -2.82 9.16 -1.48
C LEU A 23 -3.65 10.42 -1.76
N LEU A 24 -4.72 10.65 -0.99
CA LEU A 24 -5.59 11.81 -1.17
C LEU A 24 -4.87 13.14 -0.89
N GLY A 25 -3.95 13.16 0.08
CA GLY A 25 -3.13 14.33 0.38
C GLY A 25 -2.30 14.77 -0.83
N VAL A 26 -1.62 13.83 -1.47
CA VAL A 26 -0.82 14.13 -2.69
C VAL A 26 -1.71 14.47 -3.87
N VAL A 27 -2.84 13.77 -4.04
CA VAL A 27 -3.77 14.01 -5.17
C VAL A 27 -4.38 15.40 -5.15
N ASN A 28 -4.62 15.97 -3.98
CA ASN A 28 -5.15 17.33 -3.86
C ASN A 28 -4.11 18.43 -4.12
N ALA A 29 -2.86 18.23 -3.69
CA ALA A 29 -1.82 19.26 -3.79
C ALA A 29 -1.07 19.23 -5.14
N PHE A 30 -0.69 18.05 -5.62
CA PHE A 30 0.28 17.92 -6.71
C PHE A 30 -0.19 18.44 -8.07
N PRO A 31 -1.47 18.27 -8.50
CA PRO A 31 -1.90 18.78 -9.80
C PRO A 31 -1.79 20.31 -9.94
N ALA A 32 -1.99 21.05 -8.84
CA ALA A 32 -1.80 22.50 -8.83
C ALA A 32 -0.32 22.88 -8.99
N GLU A 33 0.58 22.21 -8.25
CA GLU A 33 2.02 22.40 -8.38
C GLU A 33 2.54 22.03 -9.76
N ARG A 34 2.00 20.96 -10.37
CA ARG A 34 2.37 20.51 -11.71
C ARG A 34 2.13 21.57 -12.78
N ALA A 35 1.04 22.33 -12.68
CA ALA A 35 0.74 23.38 -13.66
C ALA A 35 1.81 24.49 -13.63
N VAL A 36 2.26 24.86 -12.43
CA VAL A 36 3.37 25.81 -12.24
C VAL A 36 4.68 25.22 -12.77
N PHE A 37 4.98 23.97 -12.42
CA PHE A 37 6.15 23.24 -12.89
C PHE A 37 6.28 23.21 -14.43
N LEU A 38 5.18 22.92 -15.14
CA LEU A 38 5.20 22.86 -16.60
C LEU A 38 5.53 24.22 -17.22
N ARG A 39 5.01 25.31 -16.63
CA ARG A 39 5.30 26.68 -17.07
C ARG A 39 6.77 27.04 -16.83
N GLU A 40 7.29 26.80 -15.62
CA GLU A 40 8.67 27.15 -15.27
C GLU A 40 9.70 26.32 -16.06
N THR A 41 9.38 25.07 -16.36
CA THR A 41 10.27 24.21 -17.16
C THR A 41 10.21 24.55 -18.65
N GLN A 42 9.11 25.13 -19.15
CA GLN A 42 9.04 25.69 -20.51
C GLN A 42 9.94 26.93 -20.64
N ASP A 43 10.02 27.75 -19.59
CA ASP A 43 10.93 28.89 -19.48
C ASP A 43 12.38 28.49 -19.17
N LYS A 44 12.66 27.17 -19.04
CA LYS A 44 13.98 26.58 -18.77
C LYS A 44 14.63 27.05 -17.47
N LEU A 45 13.83 27.37 -16.44
CA LEU A 45 14.31 27.82 -15.14
C LEU A 45 15.07 26.74 -14.36
N TYR A 46 14.68 25.47 -14.50
CA TYR A 46 15.35 24.33 -13.88
C TYR A 46 15.11 23.01 -14.63
N HIS A 47 15.92 22.00 -14.32
CA HIS A 47 15.79 20.65 -14.92
C HIS A 47 14.67 19.85 -14.22
N PRO A 48 13.82 19.10 -14.96
CA PRO A 48 12.67 18.38 -14.38
C PRO A 48 13.06 17.36 -13.30
N ALA A 49 14.24 16.74 -13.42
CA ALA A 49 14.75 15.83 -12.40
C ALA A 49 15.05 16.53 -11.06
N ALA A 50 15.58 17.77 -11.09
CA ALA A 50 15.92 18.50 -9.87
C ALA A 50 14.67 18.83 -9.05
N PHE A 51 13.59 19.25 -9.72
CA PHE A 51 12.29 19.45 -9.09
C PHE A 51 11.74 18.16 -8.48
N TYR A 52 11.82 17.05 -9.21
CA TYR A 52 11.32 15.77 -8.72
C TYR A 52 12.03 15.30 -7.45
N PHE A 53 13.36 15.35 -7.41
CA PHE A 53 14.12 14.99 -6.21
C PHE A 53 13.78 15.88 -5.02
N ALA A 54 13.73 17.20 -5.23
CA ALA A 54 13.34 18.13 -4.18
C ALA A 54 11.93 17.83 -3.63
N LYS A 55 10.96 17.57 -4.53
CA LYS A 55 9.59 17.23 -4.13
C LYS A 55 9.54 15.91 -3.37
N VAL A 56 10.23 14.86 -3.81
CA VAL A 56 10.23 13.55 -3.14
C VAL A 56 10.84 13.65 -1.75
N VAL A 57 11.94 14.39 -1.56
CA VAL A 57 12.57 14.56 -0.24
C VAL A 57 11.60 15.23 0.74
N ILE A 58 10.99 16.36 0.35
CA ILE A 58 10.05 17.09 1.21
C ILE A 58 8.83 16.23 1.53
N ASP A 59 8.27 15.56 0.51
CA ASP A 59 7.09 14.71 0.64
C ASP A 59 7.36 13.52 1.57
N THR A 60 8.55 12.91 1.49
CA THR A 60 8.96 11.78 2.34
C THR A 60 9.06 12.19 3.80
N ILE A 61 9.65 13.37 4.07
CA ILE A 61 9.78 13.88 5.43
C ILE A 61 8.40 14.11 6.04
N MET A 62 7.50 14.77 5.31
CA MET A 62 6.13 15.01 5.78
C MET A 62 5.37 13.71 6.04
N GLN A 63 5.57 12.71 5.17
CA GLN A 63 4.84 11.45 5.23
C GLN A 63 5.37 10.51 6.31
N CYS A 64 6.57 10.76 6.83
CA CYS A 64 7.09 10.11 8.04
C CYS A 64 6.58 10.79 9.33
N LEU A 65 6.39 12.11 9.34
CA LEU A 65 5.93 12.84 10.53
C LEU A 65 4.45 12.55 10.87
N PHE A 66 3.58 12.49 9.85
CA PHE A 66 2.14 12.28 10.07
C PHE A 66 1.80 10.93 10.78
N PRO A 67 2.38 9.77 10.41
CA PRO A 67 2.17 8.51 11.12
C PRO A 67 2.54 8.53 12.60
N ILE A 68 3.47 9.39 13.05
CA ILE A 68 3.82 9.49 14.48
C ILE A 68 2.58 9.81 15.30
N LEU A 69 1.78 10.78 14.86
CA LEU A 69 0.55 11.19 15.54
C LEU A 69 -0.51 10.09 15.51
N VAL A 70 -0.68 9.45 14.34
CA VAL A 70 -1.65 8.37 14.16
C VAL A 70 -1.31 7.20 15.09
N VAL A 71 -0.05 6.79 15.16
CA VAL A 71 0.40 5.70 16.03
C VAL A 71 0.30 6.09 17.50
N ALA A 72 0.74 7.29 17.88
CA ALA A 72 0.67 7.76 19.27
C ALA A 72 -0.75 7.76 19.84
N ILE A 73 -1.77 8.04 19.01
CA ILE A 73 -3.17 8.05 19.43
C ILE A 73 -3.80 6.66 19.31
N SER A 74 -3.65 6.01 18.15
CA SER A 74 -4.38 4.76 17.85
C SER A 74 -3.85 3.55 18.59
N TYR A 75 -2.53 3.48 18.80
CA TYR A 75 -1.88 2.33 19.43
C TYR A 75 -2.36 2.08 20.88
N PRO A 76 -2.39 3.09 21.79
CA PRO A 76 -2.97 2.90 23.11
C PRO A 76 -4.50 2.77 23.09
N LEU A 77 -5.19 3.38 22.11
CA LEU A 77 -6.66 3.36 22.04
C LEU A 77 -7.21 1.97 21.72
N ILE A 78 -6.56 1.26 20.80
CA ILE A 78 -6.91 -0.13 20.46
C ILE A 78 -6.37 -1.09 21.52
N GLY A 79 -5.37 -0.64 22.29
CA GLY A 79 -4.66 -1.44 23.26
C GLY A 79 -3.90 -2.56 22.57
N LEU A 80 -3.06 -2.24 21.56
CA LEU A 80 -2.14 -3.20 20.93
C LEU A 80 -1.06 -3.68 21.93
N ASN A 81 -0.35 -4.75 21.60
CA ASN A 81 0.66 -5.37 22.46
C ASN A 81 1.91 -4.46 22.65
N GLY A 82 1.79 -3.45 23.52
CA GLY A 82 2.83 -2.46 23.82
C GLY A 82 3.83 -2.85 24.93
N GLU A 83 4.00 -4.14 25.21
CA GLU A 83 4.89 -4.62 26.29
C GLU A 83 6.37 -4.23 26.07
N SER A 84 6.77 -3.98 24.82
CA SER A 84 8.12 -3.57 24.44
C SER A 84 8.08 -2.36 23.51
N ALA A 85 8.99 -1.39 23.74
CA ALA A 85 9.12 -0.19 22.91
C ALA A 85 9.46 -0.54 21.44
N ASP A 86 10.15 -1.66 21.23
CA ASP A 86 10.55 -2.13 19.90
C ASP A 86 9.34 -2.44 19.01
N ARG A 87 8.27 -3.02 19.57
CA ARG A 87 7.03 -3.31 18.81
C ARG A 87 6.29 -2.06 18.37
N VAL A 88 6.32 -1.02 19.18
CA VAL A 88 5.74 0.28 18.84
C VAL A 88 6.56 0.92 17.70
N LEU A 89 7.89 0.82 17.77
CA LEU A 89 8.79 1.33 16.75
C LEU A 89 8.61 0.61 15.41
N TRP A 90 8.51 -0.73 15.41
CA TRP A 90 8.22 -1.51 14.22
C TRP A 90 6.86 -1.17 13.62
N PHE A 91 5.83 -1.04 14.45
CA PHE A 91 4.51 -0.61 13.98
C PHE A 91 4.55 0.78 13.33
N TYR A 92 5.25 1.73 13.95
CA TYR A 92 5.48 3.05 13.37
C TYR A 92 6.23 2.98 12.03
N ALA A 93 7.30 2.20 11.95
CA ALA A 93 8.08 2.05 10.73
C ALA A 93 7.22 1.50 9.58
N ILE A 94 6.39 0.49 9.84
CA ILE A 94 5.44 -0.06 8.86
C ILE A 94 4.47 1.04 8.39
N MET A 95 3.84 1.76 9.32
CA MET A 95 2.88 2.83 9.00
C MET A 95 3.53 3.98 8.20
N ALA A 96 4.78 4.33 8.51
CA ALA A 96 5.53 5.35 7.78
C ALA A 96 5.84 4.93 6.34
N VAL A 97 6.23 3.67 6.11
CA VAL A 97 6.48 3.16 4.76
C VAL A 97 5.17 3.04 3.97
N VAL A 98 4.07 2.60 4.59
CA VAL A 98 2.74 2.55 3.97
C VAL A 98 2.28 3.94 3.53
N SER A 99 2.45 4.94 4.40
CA SER A 99 2.18 6.35 4.10
C SER A 99 2.95 6.81 2.85
N ASN A 100 4.25 6.50 2.79
CA ASN A 100 5.09 6.82 1.64
C ASN A 100 4.69 6.08 0.35
N CYS A 101 4.24 4.83 0.47
CA CYS A 101 3.70 4.08 -0.67
C CYS A 101 2.40 4.70 -1.20
N GLY A 102 1.49 5.09 -0.31
CA GLY A 102 0.26 5.79 -0.68
C GLY A 102 0.54 7.11 -1.40
N ALA A 103 1.50 7.88 -0.88
CA ALA A 103 1.97 9.11 -1.53
C ALA A 103 2.60 8.85 -2.91
N ALA A 104 3.38 7.78 -3.08
CA ALA A 104 3.96 7.40 -4.36
C ALA A 104 2.90 7.03 -5.42
N VAL A 105 1.88 6.26 -5.04
CA VAL A 105 0.75 5.92 -5.92
C VAL A 105 -0.06 7.18 -6.26
N GLY A 106 -0.35 8.02 -5.26
CA GLY A 106 -1.05 9.30 -5.47
C GLY A 106 -0.29 10.23 -6.41
N PHE A 107 1.03 10.28 -6.30
CA PHE A 107 1.89 11.04 -7.20
C PHE A 107 1.79 10.54 -8.65
N MET A 108 1.84 9.21 -8.85
CA MET A 108 1.72 8.60 -10.17
C MET A 108 0.40 8.96 -10.85
N VAL A 109 -0.72 8.89 -10.12
CA VAL A 109 -2.05 9.25 -10.62
C VAL A 109 -2.13 10.74 -10.97
N SER A 110 -1.62 11.58 -10.07
CA SER A 110 -1.66 13.04 -10.22
C SER A 110 -0.76 13.53 -11.35
N ALA A 111 0.33 12.80 -11.65
CA ALA A 111 1.16 13.07 -12.82
C ALA A 111 0.47 12.65 -14.13
N ALA A 112 -0.34 11.58 -14.11
CA ALA A 112 -1.05 11.08 -15.29
C ALA A 112 -2.25 11.97 -15.67
N VAL A 113 -2.94 12.52 -14.67
CA VAL A 113 -4.23 13.21 -14.84
C VAL A 113 -4.04 14.73 -14.80
N PRO A 114 -4.69 15.52 -15.69
CA PRO A 114 -4.55 16.97 -15.72
C PRO A 114 -5.39 17.72 -14.67
N SER A 115 -6.47 17.13 -14.17
CA SER A 115 -7.39 17.77 -13.23
C SER A 115 -7.49 17.02 -11.90
N VAL A 116 -7.58 17.79 -10.80
CA VAL A 116 -7.72 17.24 -9.44
C VAL A 116 -8.99 16.39 -9.32
N ASN A 117 -10.11 16.89 -9.83
CA ASN A 117 -11.40 16.19 -9.75
C ASN A 117 -11.36 14.80 -10.40
N LEU A 118 -10.69 14.65 -11.55
CA LEU A 118 -10.56 13.36 -12.21
C LEU A 118 -9.64 12.42 -11.43
N ALA A 119 -8.57 12.93 -10.84
CA ALA A 119 -7.67 12.13 -10.02
C ALA A 119 -8.37 11.63 -8.74
N LEU A 120 -9.21 12.47 -8.11
CA LEU A 120 -10.05 12.09 -6.97
C LEU A 120 -11.08 11.01 -7.33
N SER A 121 -11.65 11.03 -8.53
CA SER A 121 -12.57 9.99 -8.99
C SER A 121 -11.86 8.64 -9.23
N ILE A 122 -10.59 8.65 -9.62
CA ILE A 122 -9.80 7.43 -9.88
C ILE A 122 -9.23 6.84 -8.58
N ALA A 123 -8.95 7.68 -7.58
CA ALA A 123 -8.34 7.28 -6.32
C ALA A 123 -9.04 6.09 -5.63
N PRO A 124 -10.38 6.07 -5.45
CA PRO A 124 -11.07 4.90 -4.89
C PRO A 124 -10.85 3.63 -5.69
N GLY A 125 -10.79 3.71 -7.02
CA GLY A 125 -10.56 2.55 -7.90
C GLY A 125 -9.19 1.90 -7.71
N LEU A 126 -8.19 2.66 -7.24
CA LEU A 126 -6.86 2.13 -6.91
C LEU A 126 -6.76 1.63 -5.48
N VAL A 127 -7.57 2.20 -4.58
CA VAL A 127 -7.60 1.86 -3.17
C VAL A 127 -8.42 0.58 -2.93
N MET A 128 -9.50 0.35 -3.68
CA MET A 128 -10.35 -0.83 -3.50
C MET A 128 -9.62 -2.17 -3.72
N PRO A 129 -8.78 -2.35 -4.77
CA PRO A 129 -7.97 -3.56 -4.92
C PRO A 129 -6.99 -3.77 -3.77
N GLN A 130 -6.43 -2.70 -3.20
CA GLN A 130 -5.56 -2.78 -2.03
C GLN A 130 -6.32 -3.32 -0.82
N LEU A 131 -7.57 -2.89 -0.63
CA LEU A 131 -8.44 -3.40 0.44
C LEU A 131 -8.73 -4.89 0.26
N LEU A 132 -9.17 -5.29 -0.94
CA LEU A 132 -9.67 -6.64 -1.21
C LEU A 132 -8.56 -7.70 -1.21
N LEU A 133 -7.41 -7.36 -1.81
CA LEU A 133 -6.27 -8.27 -2.00
C LEU A 133 -5.25 -8.21 -0.85
N ALA A 134 -5.61 -7.62 0.28
CA ALA A 134 -4.73 -7.55 1.45
C ALA A 134 -4.51 -8.91 2.15
N GLY A 135 -5.31 -9.94 1.82
CA GLY A 135 -5.23 -11.29 2.38
C GLY A 135 -6.24 -11.57 3.50
N ILE A 136 -6.85 -10.55 4.11
CA ILE A 136 -7.84 -10.75 5.19
C ILE A 136 -9.24 -11.08 4.66
N PHE A 137 -9.66 -10.50 3.53
CA PHE A 137 -11.00 -10.73 2.97
C PHE A 137 -11.07 -11.99 2.09
N ILE A 138 -10.02 -12.24 1.32
CA ILE A 138 -9.91 -13.37 0.40
C ILE A 138 -8.52 -13.96 0.61
N LYS A 139 -8.46 -15.28 0.85
CA LYS A 139 -7.21 -16.03 0.95
C LYS A 139 -6.53 -16.08 -0.41
N VAL A 140 -5.21 -15.90 -0.44
CA VAL A 140 -4.44 -15.77 -1.68
C VAL A 140 -4.47 -17.06 -2.51
N GLU A 141 -4.47 -18.21 -1.85
CA GLU A 141 -4.51 -19.54 -2.46
C GLU A 141 -5.77 -19.76 -3.32
N ASP A 142 -6.88 -19.11 -2.95
CA ASP A 142 -8.17 -19.23 -3.63
C ASP A 142 -8.26 -18.31 -4.87
N LEU A 143 -7.27 -17.44 -5.13
CA LEU A 143 -7.33 -16.51 -6.25
C LEU A 143 -6.92 -17.16 -7.58
N PRO A 144 -7.62 -16.84 -8.69
CA PRO A 144 -7.18 -17.20 -10.04
C PRO A 144 -5.79 -16.62 -10.33
N GLN A 145 -4.96 -17.35 -11.10
CA GLN A 145 -3.59 -16.96 -11.46
C GLN A 145 -3.34 -15.47 -11.77
N PRO A 146 -4.15 -14.77 -12.60
CA PRO A 146 -3.90 -13.35 -12.89
C PRO A 146 -4.10 -12.44 -11.68
N PHE A 147 -5.07 -12.73 -10.81
CA PHE A 147 -5.31 -11.94 -9.60
C PHE A 147 -4.30 -12.27 -8.51
N ASN A 148 -3.77 -13.49 -8.47
CA ASN A 148 -2.66 -13.84 -7.60
C ASN A 148 -1.41 -13.01 -7.97
N ALA A 149 -1.04 -12.92 -9.25
CA ALA A 149 0.05 -12.06 -9.69
C ALA A 149 -0.17 -10.57 -9.32
N LEU A 150 -1.40 -10.08 -9.45
CA LEU A 150 -1.76 -8.71 -9.08
C LEU A 150 -1.62 -8.45 -7.57
N SER A 151 -1.93 -9.44 -6.74
CA SER A 151 -1.84 -9.32 -5.28
C SER A 151 -0.42 -9.05 -4.78
N TYR A 152 0.62 -9.53 -5.49
CA TYR A 152 2.02 -9.22 -5.16
C TYR A 152 2.40 -7.76 -5.40
N LEU A 153 1.63 -7.01 -6.20
CA LEU A 153 1.80 -5.58 -6.43
C LEU A 153 1.09 -4.72 -5.37
N MET A 154 0.25 -5.34 -4.54
CA MET A 154 -0.57 -4.63 -3.55
C MET A 154 0.24 -4.40 -2.26
N VAL A 155 0.42 -3.12 -1.92
CA VAL A 155 1.15 -2.64 -0.74
C VAL A 155 0.48 -3.13 0.54
N ALA A 156 -0.86 -3.12 0.57
CA ALA A 156 -1.64 -3.51 1.74
C ALA A 156 -1.34 -4.95 2.19
N ARG A 157 -1.07 -5.88 1.26
CA ARG A 157 -0.77 -7.28 1.58
C ARG A 157 0.44 -7.41 2.51
N TYR A 158 1.58 -6.82 2.13
CA TYR A 158 2.82 -6.89 2.91
C TYR A 158 2.72 -6.10 4.22
N ALA A 159 2.05 -4.94 4.18
CA ALA A 159 1.88 -4.10 5.35
C ALA A 159 1.03 -4.77 6.42
N VAL A 160 -0.10 -5.36 6.02
CA VAL A 160 -0.99 -6.09 6.92
C VAL A 160 -0.26 -7.29 7.50
N GLN A 161 0.47 -8.03 6.66
CA GLN A 161 1.28 -9.16 7.14
C GLN A 161 2.26 -8.74 8.22
N ALA A 162 3.01 -7.66 8.00
CA ALA A 162 3.96 -7.14 8.95
C ALA A 162 3.28 -6.68 10.26
N THR A 163 2.11 -6.03 10.19
CA THR A 163 1.37 -5.62 11.39
C THR A 163 0.81 -6.80 12.19
N VAL A 164 0.33 -7.85 11.51
CA VAL A 164 -0.14 -9.08 12.14
C VAL A 164 1.02 -9.74 12.86
N VAL A 165 2.15 -9.94 12.18
CA VAL A 165 3.35 -10.52 12.80
C VAL A 165 3.77 -9.69 14.01
N ASN A 166 3.86 -8.36 13.88
CA ASN A 166 4.25 -7.48 14.98
C ASN A 166 3.34 -7.61 16.22
N GLU A 167 2.05 -7.87 16.03
CA GLU A 167 1.09 -8.07 17.13
C GLU A 167 1.21 -9.47 17.77
N PHE A 168 1.38 -10.52 16.95
CA PHE A 168 1.45 -11.92 17.41
C PHE A 168 2.88 -12.40 17.59
N SER A 169 3.34 -12.44 18.84
CA SER A 169 4.55 -13.19 19.19
C SER A 169 4.22 -14.68 19.33
N CYS A 170 5.05 -15.58 18.79
CA CYS A 170 4.97 -17.04 19.01
C CYS A 170 5.09 -17.46 20.49
N SER A 171 5.32 -16.52 21.40
CA SER A 171 5.47 -16.75 22.84
C SER A 171 4.22 -16.44 23.66
N GLU A 172 3.19 -15.80 23.10
CA GLU A 172 1.96 -15.51 23.84
C GLU A 172 1.09 -16.76 23.84
N LYS A 173 1.31 -17.63 24.84
CA LYS A 173 0.39 -18.72 25.17
C LYS A 173 -0.96 -18.08 25.49
N THR A 174 -1.83 -17.96 24.50
CA THR A 174 -3.22 -17.62 24.77
C THR A 174 -3.73 -18.69 25.72
N ALA A 175 -3.99 -18.27 26.97
CA ALA A 175 -4.44 -19.18 28.02
C ALA A 175 -5.67 -19.91 27.50
N CYS A 176 -5.50 -21.19 27.18
CA CYS A 176 -6.62 -22.07 26.88
C CYS A 176 -7.52 -22.05 28.12
N ASP A 177 -8.78 -21.68 27.94
CA ASP A 177 -9.73 -21.54 29.02
C ASP A 177 -9.75 -22.85 29.86
N PRO A 178 -9.46 -22.83 31.17
CA PRO A 178 -9.29 -24.04 31.98
C PRO A 178 -10.55 -24.94 32.04
N LEU A 179 -11.71 -24.44 31.58
CA LEU A 179 -12.97 -25.17 31.59
C LEU A 179 -13.09 -26.24 30.50
N VAL A 180 -12.27 -26.21 29.45
CA VAL A 180 -12.25 -27.24 28.40
C VAL A 180 -11.45 -28.49 28.83
N TRP A 181 -10.54 -28.36 29.81
CA TRP A 181 -9.64 -29.43 30.24
C TRP A 181 -10.25 -30.45 31.21
N ARG A 182 -11.50 -30.25 31.64
CA ARG A 182 -12.11 -31.16 32.63
C ARG A 182 -12.64 -32.47 32.05
N THR A 183 -12.53 -32.71 30.74
CA THR A 183 -13.10 -33.88 30.07
C THR A 183 -12.10 -34.83 29.41
N SER A 184 -10.78 -34.58 29.46
CA SER A 184 -9.78 -35.51 28.91
C SER A 184 -8.99 -36.23 30.02
N SER A 185 -8.96 -37.56 29.93
CA SER A 185 -8.33 -38.46 30.90
C SER A 185 -6.80 -38.34 30.92
N PRO A 186 -6.11 -38.68 32.04
CA PRO A 186 -4.71 -38.34 32.28
C PRO A 186 -3.66 -39.11 31.46
N ASP A 187 -4.05 -40.12 30.67
CA ASP A 187 -3.10 -41.14 30.18
C ASP A 187 -2.43 -40.82 28.83
N GLN A 188 -2.62 -39.62 28.26
CA GLN A 188 -2.04 -39.22 26.96
C GLN A 188 -1.17 -37.96 27.05
N CYS A 189 -0.16 -37.96 27.92
CA CYS A 189 0.80 -36.85 28.00
C CYS A 189 2.22 -37.32 27.64
N GLY A 190 2.47 -37.46 26.33
CA GLY A 190 3.81 -37.63 25.75
C GLY A 190 4.20 -36.56 24.73
N VAL A 191 3.31 -35.61 24.46
CA VAL A 191 3.51 -34.47 23.54
C VAL A 191 2.95 -33.22 24.18
N SER A 192 3.50 -32.06 23.77
CA SER A 192 3.11 -30.78 24.34
C SER A 192 1.58 -30.57 24.23
N PRO A 193 0.90 -30.02 25.25
CA PRO A 193 -0.57 -29.90 25.27
C PRO A 193 -1.18 -29.06 24.13
N CYS A 194 -0.35 -28.35 23.37
CA CYS A 194 -0.76 -27.43 22.32
C CYS A 194 -1.01 -28.13 20.98
N ASP A 195 -0.31 -29.23 20.70
CA ASP A 195 -0.40 -29.94 19.41
C ASP A 195 -1.73 -30.71 19.29
N PHE A 196 -2.26 -31.18 20.42
CA PHE A 196 -3.44 -32.06 20.45
C PHE A 196 -4.76 -31.34 20.12
N CYS A 197 -4.86 -30.03 20.38
CA CYS A 197 -6.08 -29.25 20.15
C CYS A 197 -6.37 -29.06 18.64
N CYS A 198 -5.34 -29.12 17.80
CA CYS A 198 -5.46 -28.90 16.35
C CYS A 198 -5.58 -30.19 15.52
N THR A 199 -5.32 -31.37 16.11
CA THR A 199 -5.32 -32.65 15.38
C THR A 199 -6.65 -33.40 15.40
N SER A 200 -7.65 -32.95 16.18
CA SER A 200 -8.97 -33.59 16.17
C SER A 200 -9.76 -33.15 14.94
N HIS A 201 -9.86 -34.06 13.97
CA HIS A 201 -10.62 -33.93 12.73
C HIS A 201 -12.13 -33.65 12.93
N GLU A 202 -12.62 -33.72 14.18
CA GLU A 202 -14.01 -33.52 14.57
C GLU A 202 -14.42 -32.03 14.71
N MET A 203 -13.49 -31.11 15.01
CA MET A 203 -13.86 -29.68 15.15
C MET A 203 -14.02 -28.95 13.81
N MET A 204 -13.38 -29.42 12.73
CA MET A 204 -13.57 -28.84 11.38
C MET A 204 -14.95 -29.15 10.79
N ALA A 205 -15.56 -30.28 11.17
CA ALA A 205 -16.88 -30.70 10.66
C ALA A 205 -18.05 -29.92 11.28
N ALA A 206 -17.82 -29.21 12.39
CA ALA A 206 -18.86 -28.50 13.16
C ALA A 206 -18.87 -26.97 12.98
N GLY A 207 -18.06 -26.41 12.07
CA GLY A 207 -18.00 -24.95 11.87
C GLY A 207 -17.40 -24.18 13.05
N GLY A 208 -16.63 -24.84 13.92
CA GLY A 208 -15.97 -24.23 15.06
C GLY A 208 -14.65 -23.54 14.67
N ILE A 209 -14.45 -22.30 15.14
CA ILE A 209 -13.22 -21.53 14.95
C ILE A 209 -12.18 -22.00 15.98
N CYS A 210 -11.05 -22.55 15.54
CA CYS A 210 -9.94 -22.93 16.43
C CYS A 210 -9.27 -21.69 17.05
N PRO A 211 -8.87 -21.71 18.33
CA PRO A 211 -8.04 -20.67 18.90
C PRO A 211 -6.71 -20.59 18.15
N VAL A 212 -6.38 -19.38 17.69
CA VAL A 212 -5.08 -19.09 17.08
C VAL A 212 -4.02 -19.11 18.20
N LEU A 213 -3.23 -20.18 18.23
CA LEU A 213 -2.27 -20.47 19.31
C LEU A 213 -0.81 -20.10 18.94
N SER A 214 -0.56 -19.74 17.68
CA SER A 214 0.77 -19.38 17.16
C SER A 214 0.68 -18.41 15.99
N CYS A 215 1.71 -17.56 15.80
CA CYS A 215 1.82 -16.60 14.69
C CYS A 215 1.71 -17.29 13.31
N ASN A 216 2.33 -18.48 13.18
CA ASN A 216 2.21 -19.29 11.96
C ASN A 216 0.77 -19.75 11.71
N HIS A 217 0.03 -20.11 12.76
CA HIS A 217 -1.38 -20.49 12.62
C HIS A 217 -2.25 -19.27 12.26
N ALA A 218 -1.93 -18.07 12.78
CA ALA A 218 -2.61 -16.83 12.40
C ALA A 218 -2.41 -16.56 10.90
N LEU A 219 -1.16 -16.62 10.43
CA LEU A 219 -0.81 -16.38 9.03
C LEU A 219 -1.41 -17.42 8.08
N THR A 220 -1.35 -18.71 8.43
CA THR A 220 -1.99 -19.78 7.64
C THR A 220 -3.53 -19.67 7.68
N SER A 221 -4.12 -19.27 8.81
CA SER A 221 -5.58 -19.04 8.88
C SER A 221 -6.03 -17.90 7.96
N LEU A 222 -5.17 -16.89 7.78
CA LEU A 222 -5.36 -15.77 6.87
C LEU A 222 -4.90 -16.08 5.43
N GLY A 223 -4.36 -17.28 5.15
CA GLY A 223 -3.83 -17.63 3.82
C GLY A 223 -2.70 -16.72 3.37
N MET A 224 -1.85 -16.29 4.31
CA MET A 224 -0.71 -15.38 4.09
C MET A 224 0.64 -16.09 4.24
N ASP A 225 0.64 -17.42 4.35
CA ASP A 225 1.82 -18.26 4.57
C ASP A 225 2.64 -18.53 3.30
N ASP A 226 2.11 -18.22 2.11
CA ASP A 226 2.82 -18.35 0.83
C ASP A 226 4.15 -17.57 0.73
N ILE A 227 4.26 -16.46 1.45
CA ILE A 227 5.41 -15.55 1.36
C ILE A 227 6.56 -16.01 2.28
N TRP A 228 6.28 -16.82 3.30
CA TRP A 228 7.28 -17.24 4.28
C TRP A 228 7.90 -18.59 3.95
N PRO A 229 9.24 -18.74 4.02
CA PRO A 229 9.80 -20.06 4.17
C PRO A 229 9.27 -20.64 5.49
N LYS A 230 8.68 -21.84 5.45
CA LYS A 230 8.14 -22.57 6.61
C LYS A 230 9.19 -22.94 7.68
N SER A 231 10.42 -22.45 7.53
CA SER A 231 11.46 -22.60 8.55
C SER A 231 11.20 -21.63 9.70
N GLU A 232 11.69 -22.02 10.86
CA GLU A 232 11.68 -21.31 12.15
C GLU A 232 12.53 -20.01 12.08
N THR A 233 12.19 -19.08 11.18
CA THR A 233 12.83 -17.77 11.09
C THR A 233 12.35 -16.88 12.22
N SER A 234 13.24 -16.03 12.71
CA SER A 234 12.96 -15.11 13.81
C SER A 234 11.88 -14.09 13.42
N HIS A 235 11.07 -13.67 14.40
CA HIS A 235 9.99 -12.69 14.23
C HIS A 235 10.44 -11.39 13.53
N GLU A 236 11.67 -10.97 13.78
CA GLU A 236 12.25 -9.73 13.24
C GLU A 236 12.62 -9.85 11.76
N GLU A 237 13.16 -11.00 11.34
CA GLU A 237 13.41 -11.28 9.91
C GLU A 237 12.10 -11.22 9.12
N THR A 238 11.01 -11.61 9.77
CA THR A 238 9.69 -11.63 9.17
C THR A 238 9.18 -10.25 8.78
N ILE A 239 9.33 -9.32 9.71
CA ILE A 239 8.97 -7.92 9.50
C ILE A 239 9.93 -7.30 8.49
N LEU A 240 11.23 -7.59 8.58
CA LEU A 240 12.26 -7.00 7.73
C LEU A 240 12.04 -7.31 6.24
N PHE A 241 11.71 -8.56 5.88
CA PHE A 241 11.45 -8.93 4.49
C PHE A 241 10.26 -8.15 3.90
N ASN A 242 9.16 -8.06 4.65
CA ASN A 242 7.98 -7.30 4.24
C ASN A 242 8.31 -5.81 4.08
N MET A 243 9.14 -5.26 4.96
CA MET A 243 9.62 -3.89 4.85
C MET A 243 10.47 -3.68 3.59
N ILE A 244 11.37 -4.62 3.26
CA ILE A 244 12.15 -4.56 2.01
C ILE A 244 11.22 -4.61 0.79
N ALA A 245 10.23 -5.51 0.78
CA ALA A 245 9.25 -5.60 -0.30
C ALA A 245 8.45 -4.29 -0.46
N LEU A 246 8.02 -3.68 0.65
CA LEU A 246 7.34 -2.38 0.65
C LEU A 246 8.23 -1.26 0.10
N LEU A 247 9.52 -1.22 0.47
CA LEU A 247 10.47 -0.25 -0.04
C LEU A 247 10.73 -0.43 -1.54
N ILE A 248 10.81 -1.68 -2.02
CA ILE A 248 10.93 -1.98 -3.45
C ILE A 248 9.69 -1.49 -4.21
N LEU A 249 8.49 -1.77 -3.70
CA LEU A 249 7.23 -1.30 -4.29
C LEU A 249 7.12 0.24 -4.27
N MET A 250 7.54 0.88 -3.18
CA MET A 250 7.61 2.34 -3.08
C MET A 250 8.51 2.92 -4.18
N CYS A 251 9.73 2.39 -4.32
CA CYS A 251 10.67 2.80 -5.37
C CYS A 251 10.09 2.58 -6.76
N PHE A 252 9.43 1.43 -6.98
CA PHE A 252 8.75 1.14 -8.25
C PHE A 252 7.68 2.19 -8.57
N PHE A 253 6.75 2.48 -7.66
CA PHE A 253 5.70 3.49 -7.88
C PHE A 253 6.26 4.90 -8.09
N ARG A 254 7.30 5.28 -7.34
CA ARG A 254 7.99 6.57 -7.52
C ARG A 254 8.63 6.66 -8.92
N LEU A 255 9.32 5.61 -9.38
CA LEU A 255 9.92 5.56 -10.72
C LEU A 255 8.86 5.64 -11.83
N GLN A 256 7.72 4.95 -11.68
CA GLN A 256 6.61 5.07 -12.63
C GLN A 256 6.04 6.50 -12.64
N GLY A 257 5.88 7.11 -11.47
CA GLY A 257 5.47 8.51 -11.35
C GLY A 257 6.42 9.49 -12.06
N LEU A 258 7.74 9.29 -11.93
CA LEU A 258 8.75 10.08 -12.64
C LEU A 258 8.64 9.90 -14.16
N ASN A 259 8.50 8.66 -14.65
CA ASN A 259 8.35 8.39 -16.08
C ASN A 259 7.11 9.06 -16.67
N VAL A 260 5.98 9.02 -15.95
CA VAL A 260 4.73 9.69 -16.35
C VAL A 260 4.90 11.21 -16.36
N LEU A 261 5.59 11.78 -15.37
CA LEU A 261 5.88 13.21 -15.31
C LEU A 261 6.78 13.65 -16.47
N LEU A 262 7.85 12.90 -16.76
CA LEU A 262 8.76 13.18 -17.87
C LEU A 262 8.05 13.05 -19.23
N CYS A 263 7.16 12.07 -19.38
CA CYS A 263 6.33 11.93 -20.57
C CYS A 263 5.40 13.14 -20.77
N SER A 264 4.77 13.61 -19.68
CA SER A 264 3.95 14.82 -19.68
C SER A 264 4.75 16.07 -20.05
N TYR A 265 5.96 16.21 -19.50
CA TYR A 265 6.88 17.29 -19.82
C TYR A 265 7.31 17.26 -21.30
N ARG A 266 7.69 16.08 -21.83
CA ARG A 266 8.05 15.91 -23.24
C ARG A 266 6.89 16.30 -24.14
N ARG A 267 5.67 15.85 -23.82
CA ARG A 267 4.46 16.22 -24.57
C ARG A 267 4.23 17.74 -24.59
N ALA A 268 4.46 18.42 -23.45
CA ALA A 268 4.30 19.87 -23.34
C ALA A 268 5.37 20.69 -24.08
N THR A 269 6.56 20.13 -24.33
CA THR A 269 7.69 20.82 -24.98
C THR A 269 7.83 20.50 -26.47
N THR A 270 7.54 19.27 -26.90
CA THR A 270 7.77 18.81 -28.29
C THR A 270 6.51 18.70 -29.13
N GLY A 271 5.31 18.86 -28.55
CA GLY A 271 4.03 18.85 -29.26
C GLY A 271 3.72 17.57 -30.06
N SER A 272 4.59 16.56 -30.02
CA SER A 272 4.53 15.38 -30.85
C SER A 272 4.55 14.13 -29.97
N CYS A 273 3.46 13.37 -30.03
CA CYS A 273 3.41 12.00 -29.53
C CYS A 273 4.38 11.17 -30.36
N LEU A 274 5.58 10.89 -29.84
CA LEU A 274 6.32 9.72 -30.29
C LEU A 274 5.66 8.50 -29.64
N PRO A 275 5.06 7.59 -30.43
CA PRO A 275 4.54 6.35 -29.89
C PRO A 275 5.73 5.56 -29.34
N CYS A 276 5.48 4.88 -28.22
CA CYS A 276 6.37 3.83 -27.76
C CYS A 276 6.73 2.92 -28.94
N ARG A 277 8.03 2.71 -29.10
CA ARG A 277 8.69 1.91 -30.12
C ARG A 277 7.96 0.58 -30.37
N GLY A 278 7.46 0.38 -31.60
CA GLY A 278 7.06 -0.96 -32.07
C GLY A 278 5.93 -1.04 -33.10
N THR A 279 6.02 -0.31 -34.22
CA THR A 279 5.68 -0.81 -35.58
C THR A 279 5.77 0.36 -36.56
N ALA A 280 6.53 0.16 -37.64
CA ALA A 280 6.60 1.09 -38.76
C ALA A 280 5.22 1.21 -39.43
N ALA A 281 4.71 2.43 -39.56
CA ALA A 281 3.66 2.75 -40.52
C ALA A 281 3.90 4.15 -41.09
N VAL A 282 4.09 4.15 -42.40
CA VAL A 282 4.17 5.23 -43.40
C VAL A 282 3.33 6.48 -43.04
N GLY A 283 3.93 7.66 -43.19
CA GLY A 283 3.29 8.95 -42.86
C GLY A 283 2.33 9.50 -43.94
N PRO A 284 1.82 10.72 -43.71
CA PRO A 284 1.73 11.71 -44.79
C PRO A 284 2.36 13.06 -44.39
N GLY A 285 2.83 13.79 -45.41
CA GLY A 285 3.70 14.97 -45.32
C GLY A 285 3.13 16.25 -44.67
N PRO A 286 3.91 17.35 -44.70
CA PRO A 286 3.68 18.54 -43.88
C PRO A 286 2.52 19.39 -44.40
N VAL A 287 1.52 19.62 -43.54
CA VAL A 287 0.47 20.62 -43.75
C VAL A 287 1.03 22.00 -43.39
N ARG A 288 1.14 22.89 -44.38
CA ARG A 288 1.45 24.32 -44.16
C ARG A 288 0.28 25.03 -43.46
N PRO A 289 0.53 26.01 -42.58
CA PRO A 289 -0.53 26.81 -41.96
C PRO A 289 -1.15 27.78 -42.99
N PRO A 290 -2.48 28.04 -42.93
CA PRO A 290 -3.10 29.09 -43.73
C PRO A 290 -2.68 30.47 -43.22
N SER A 291 -2.31 31.32 -44.18
CA SER A 291 -1.92 32.72 -44.02
C SER A 291 -3.00 33.58 -43.36
N ALA A 292 -2.56 34.50 -42.51
CA ALA A 292 -3.34 35.53 -41.85
C ALA A 292 -4.20 36.35 -42.85
N ALA A 293 -5.48 36.51 -42.53
CA ALA A 293 -6.35 37.51 -43.13
C ALA A 293 -6.34 38.80 -42.28
N PRO A 294 -6.36 40.00 -42.89
CA PRO A 294 -6.24 41.27 -42.20
C PRO A 294 -7.52 41.69 -41.44
N SER A 295 -7.32 42.34 -40.29
CA SER A 295 -8.34 42.92 -39.41
C SER A 295 -9.19 44.02 -40.10
N PRO A 296 -10.52 44.05 -39.91
CA PRO A 296 -11.33 45.22 -40.22
C PRO A 296 -11.22 46.27 -39.11
N LYS A 297 -11.08 47.52 -39.54
CA LYS A 297 -10.91 48.73 -38.72
C LYS A 297 -12.16 49.02 -37.90
N ALA A 298 -11.93 49.61 -36.72
CA ALA A 298 -12.94 50.17 -35.85
C ALA A 298 -13.68 51.35 -36.51
N GLU A 299 -15.01 51.34 -36.41
CA GLU A 299 -15.85 52.53 -36.55
C GLU A 299 -16.58 52.74 -35.22
N VAL A 300 -16.36 53.93 -34.64
CA VAL A 300 -17.01 54.46 -33.45
C VAL A 300 -18.24 55.26 -33.92
N PRO A 301 -19.45 55.03 -33.38
CA PRO A 301 -20.55 55.97 -33.53
C PRO A 301 -20.55 57.00 -32.40
N VAL A 302 -20.77 58.25 -32.82
CA VAL A 302 -20.97 59.49 -32.06
C VAL A 302 -22.26 59.45 -31.25
#